data_AF-A0A9E5NLN9-F1
#
_entry.id   AF-A0A9E5NLN9-F1
#
_cell.length_a   1.000
_cell.length_b   1.000
_cell.length_c   1.000
_cell.angle_alpha   90.00
_cell.angle_beta   90.00
_cell.angle_gamma   90.00
#
_symmetry.space_group_name_H-M   'P 1'
#
loop_
_entity.id
_entity.type
_entity.pdbx_description
1 polymer ?
#
loop_
_entity_poly.entity_id
_entity_poly.type
_entity_poly.pdbx_seq_one_letter_code
_entity_poly.pdbx_strand_id
1 'polypeptide(L)' 'MSTDKDKELLEQMDKRIQAIKKAALELQDLSGGLQAVYRNADRILASVKMLEINVSDVLDVLP' A
#
# COMPACT_ATOMS: atom_id res chain seq x y z
N MET A 1 16.13 -8.78 17.99
CA MET A 1 15.07 -7.84 18.42
C MET A 1 13.85 -8.67 18.79
N SER A 2 12.99 -8.24 19.74
CA SER A 2 11.84 -9.06 20.15
C SER A 2 10.81 -9.12 19.03
N THR A 3 10.26 -10.31 18.74
CA THR A 3 9.27 -10.58 17.70
C THR A 3 8.08 -9.62 17.74
N ASP A 4 7.67 -9.18 18.93
CA ASP A 4 6.58 -8.23 19.14
C ASP A 4 6.86 -6.84 18.56
N LYS A 5 8.11 -6.36 18.64
CA LYS A 5 8.49 -5.05 18.09
C LYS A 5 8.50 -5.08 16.56
N ASP A 6 8.91 -6.20 15.98
CA ASP A 6 8.94 -6.36 14.53
C ASP A 6 7.50 -6.43 13.98
N LYS A 7 6.57 -7.08 14.70
CA LYS A 7 5.13 -7.09 14.37
C LYS A 7 4.53 -5.68 14.44
N GLU A 8 4.80 -4.92 15.50
CA GLU A 8 4.30 -3.55 15.64
C GLU A 8 4.79 -2.62 14.51
N LEU A 9 6.06 -2.79 14.08
CA LEU A 9 6.61 -2.06 12.94
C LEU A 9 5.90 -2.42 11.63
N LEU A 10 5.65 -3.70 11.38
CA LEU A 10 4.94 -4.16 10.18
C LEU A 10 3.50 -3.64 10.15
N GLU A 11 2.78 -3.64 11.27
CA GLU A 11 1.43 -3.07 11.37
C GLU A 11 1.41 -1.56 11.07
N GLN A 12 2.43 -0.82 11.52
CA GLN A 12 2.57 0.59 11.19
C GLN A 12 2.84 0.81 9.70
N MET A 13 3.67 -0.04 9.09
CA MET A 13 3.94 0.00 7.65
C MET A 13 2.69 -0.33 6.85
N ASP A 14 1.96 -1.39 7.21
CA ASP A 14 0.70 -1.78 6.56
C ASP A 14 -0.31 -0.63 6.55
N LYS A 15 -0.55 0.01 7.70
CA LYS A 15 -1.44 1.18 7.78
C LYS A 15 -1.05 2.29 6.81
N ARG A 16 0.25 2.54 6.61
CA ARG A 16 0.75 3.54 5.64
C ARG A 16 0.57 3.06 4.19
N ILE A 17 0.84 1.79 3.91
CA ILE A 17 0.62 1.17 2.59
C ILE A 17 -0.86 1.29 2.18
N GLN A 18 -1.79 0.94 3.09
CA GLN A 18 -3.22 1.06 2.84
C GLN A 18 -3.68 2.52 2.63
N ALA A 19 -3.08 3.48 3.34
CA ALA A 19 -3.35 4.90 3.11
C ALA A 19 -2.88 5.37 1.71
N ILE A 20 -1.71 4.92 1.26
CA ILE A 20 -1.20 5.23 -0.09
C ILE A 20 -2.10 4.61 -1.15
N LYS A 21 -2.53 3.35 -0.95
CA LYS A 21 -3.47 2.66 -1.84
C LYS A 21 -4.74 3.46 -2.03
N LYS A 22 -5.35 3.88 -0.92
CA LYS A 22 -6.58 4.68 -0.91
C LYS A 22 -6.39 5.98 -1.68
N ALA A 23 -5.33 6.73 -1.40
CA ALA A 23 -5.05 7.99 -2.11
C ALA A 23 -4.80 7.79 -3.62
N ALA A 24 -4.16 6.69 -4.01
CA ALA A 24 -3.93 6.38 -5.41
C ALA A 24 -5.23 5.98 -6.15
N LEU A 25 -6.12 5.21 -5.51
CA LEU A 25 -7.46 4.92 -6.04
C LEU A 25 -8.28 6.21 -6.20
N GLU A 26 -8.27 7.08 -5.19
CA GLU A 26 -8.94 8.38 -5.26
C GLU A 26 -8.40 9.25 -6.41
N LEU A 27 -7.08 9.21 -6.67
CA LEU A 27 -6.49 9.89 -7.83
C LEU A 27 -6.92 9.30 -9.17
N GLN A 28 -7.13 7.98 -9.28
CA GLN A 28 -7.69 7.37 -10.49
C GLN A 28 -9.11 7.85 -10.73
N ASP A 29 -9.96 7.86 -9.70
CA ASP A 29 -11.35 8.32 -9.77
C ASP A 29 -11.45 9.81 -10.11
N LEU A 30 -10.62 10.64 -9.48
CA LEU A 30 -10.55 12.09 -9.74
C LEU A 30 -9.87 12.44 -11.07
N SER A 31 -9.22 11.50 -11.75
CA SER A 31 -8.44 11.79 -12.95
C SER A 31 -9.26 12.45 -14.06
N GLY A 32 -10.58 12.25 -14.11
CA GLY A 32 -11.48 13.03 -14.97
C GLY A 32 -11.14 12.96 -16.46
N GLY A 33 -10.54 11.86 -16.92
CA GLY A 33 -10.06 11.69 -18.30
C GLY A 33 -8.62 12.15 -18.56
N LEU A 34 -7.93 12.72 -17.56
CA LEU A 34 -6.51 13.02 -17.62
C LEU A 34 -5.68 11.73 -17.57
N GLN A 35 -5.43 11.16 -18.75
CA GLN A 35 -4.67 9.90 -18.92
C GLN A 35 -3.32 9.88 -18.19
N ALA A 36 -2.63 11.02 -18.11
CA ALA A 36 -1.38 11.12 -17.38
C ALA A 36 -1.57 10.86 -15.88
N VAL A 37 -2.61 11.41 -15.26
CA VAL A 37 -2.92 11.22 -13.84
C VAL A 37 -3.31 9.77 -13.58
N TYR A 38 -4.24 9.23 -14.38
CA TYR A 38 -4.68 7.83 -14.26
C TYR A 38 -3.50 6.85 -14.33
N ARG A 39 -2.62 7.00 -15.32
CA ARG A 39 -1.45 6.12 -15.50
C ARG A 39 -0.42 6.25 -14.38
N ASN A 40 -0.26 7.44 -13.80
CA ASN A 40 0.64 7.60 -12.64
C ASN A 40 0.05 6.95 -11.39
N ALA A 41 -1.25 7.12 -11.15
CA ALA A 41 -1.95 6.48 -10.05
C ALA A 41 -1.94 4.94 -10.19
N ASP A 42 -2.13 4.42 -11.40
CA ASP A 42 -2.02 2.98 -11.71
C ASP A 42 -0.62 2.42 -11.40
N ARG A 43 0.45 3.14 -11.78
CA ARG A 43 1.83 2.73 -11.42
C ARG A 43 2.09 2.77 -9.91
N ILE A 44 1.51 3.73 -9.20
CA ILE A 44 1.58 3.76 -7.73
C ILE A 44 0.90 2.51 -7.15
N LEU A 45 -0.28 2.15 -7.66
CA LEU A 45 -1.01 0.95 -7.20
C LEU A 45 -0.23 -0.35 -7.46
N ALA A 46 0.47 -0.45 -8.59
CA ALA A 46 1.35 -1.59 -8.86
C ALA A 46 2.48 -1.71 -7.79
N SER A 47 3.13 -0.59 -7.45
CA SER A 47 4.14 -0.55 -6.39
C SER A 47 3.54 -0.86 -5.01
N VAL A 48 2.36 -0.32 -4.70
CA VAL A 48 1.61 -0.62 -3.48
C VAL A 48 1.33 -2.11 -3.39
N LYS A 49 0.89 -2.77 -4.47
CA LYS A 49 0.60 -4.20 -4.45
C LYS A 49 1.84 -5.04 -4.11
N MET A 50 3.02 -4.65 -4.60
CA MET A 50 4.27 -5.30 -4.20
C MET A 50 4.60 -5.09 -2.72
N LEU A 51 4.31 -3.90 -2.18
CA LEU A 51 4.47 -3.65 -0.75
C LEU A 51 3.49 -4.48 0.09
N GLU A 52 2.25 -4.62 -0.35
CA GLU A 52 1.25 -5.48 0.31
C GLU A 52 1.74 -6.92 0.38
N ILE A 53 2.25 -7.47 -0.73
CA ILE A 53 2.80 -8.84 -0.76
C ILE A 53 3.98 -9.00 0.21
N ASN A 54 4.85 -8.00 0.32
CA ASN A 54 6.06 -8.08 1.13
C ASN A 54 5.86 -7.73 2.61
N VAL A 55 4.74 -7.09 2.98
CA VAL A 55 4.51 -6.55 4.33
C VAL A 55 3.16 -6.99 4.87
N SER A 56 2.07 -6.65 4.18
CA SER A 56 0.71 -6.93 4.62
C SER A 56 0.43 -8.44 4.67
N ASP A 57 0.77 -9.17 3.60
CA ASP A 57 0.56 -10.62 3.54
C ASP A 57 1.44 -11.37 4.56
N VAL A 58 2.55 -10.76 4.99
CA VAL A 58 3.43 -11.32 6.04
C VAL A 58 2.79 -11.20 7.43
N LEU A 59 2.02 -10.15 7.70
CA LEU A 59 1.30 -9.98 8.98
C LEU A 59 0.31 -11.11 9.22
N ASP A 60 -0.34 -11.61 8.17
CA ASP A 60 -1.36 -12.66 8.26
C ASP A 60 -0.79 -14.05 8.63
N VAL A 61 0.53 -14.24 8.46
CA VAL A 61 1.22 -15.50 8.76
C VAL A 61 2.13 -15.41 9.99
N LEU A 62 2.25 -14.22 10.59
CA LEU A 62 3.00 -14.05 11.84
C LEU A 62 2.17 -14.53 13.04
N PRO A 63 2.80 -15.28 13.98
CA PRO A 63 2.11 -15.80 15.17
C PRO A 63 1.59 -14.72 16.13
#